data_AF-B7TBK1-F1
#
_entry.id   AF-B7TBK1-F1
#
_cell.length_a   1.000
_cell.length_b   1.000
_cell.length_c   1.000
_cell.angle_alpha   90.00
_cell.angle_beta   90.00
_cell.angle_gamma   90.00
#
_symmetry.space_group_name_H-M   'P 1'
#
loop_
_entity.id
_entity.type
_entity.pdbx_description
1 polymer ?
#
loop_
_entity_poly.entity_id
_entity_poly.type
_entity_poly.pdbx_seq_one_letter_code
_entity_poly.pdbx_strand_id
1 'polypeptide(L)' 'TADHGMKPKHHVDGSPNVIYCQDLMDEWLGKDAARVILPITDPYVVHH' A
#
# COMPACT_ATOMS: atom_id res chain seq x y z
N THR A 1 -16.85 -17.43 14.10
CA THR A 1 -16.89 -16.70 12.82
C THR A 1 -15.57 -15.94 12.66
N ALA A 2 -15.15 -15.64 11.43
CA ALA A 2 -13.96 -14.82 11.17
C ALA A 2 -14.34 -13.35 10.98
N ASP A 3 -13.40 -12.44 11.24
CA ASP A 3 -13.52 -11.00 11.05
C ASP A 3 -13.39 -10.57 9.58
N HIS A 4 -12.54 -11.25 8.79
CA HIS A 4 -12.43 -11.08 7.35
C HIS A 4 -11.85 -12.31 6.63
N GLY A 5 -11.83 -12.28 5.29
CA GLY A 5 -11.25 -13.32 4.42
C GLY A 5 -9.82 -13.02 3.96
N MET A 6 -9.30 -13.82 3.00
CA MET A 6 -7.96 -13.65 2.43
C MET A 6 -7.94 -13.92 0.91
N LYS A 7 -7.07 -13.20 0.18
CA LYS A 7 -6.86 -13.31 -1.27
C LYS A 7 -5.38 -13.12 -1.61
N PRO A 8 -4.84 -13.78 -2.65
CA PRO A 8 -3.46 -13.59 -3.09
C PRO A 8 -3.22 -12.14 -3.55
N LYS A 9 -2.04 -11.61 -3.25
CA LYS A 9 -1.60 -10.23 -3.54
C LYS A 9 -0.23 -10.19 -4.24
N HIS A 10 0.10 -11.23 -4.98
CA HIS A 10 1.37 -11.37 -5.70
C HIS A 10 1.15 -11.59 -7.20
N HIS A 11 2.17 -11.31 -8.00
CA HIS A 11 2.24 -11.67 -9.41
C HIS A 11 2.47 -13.18 -9.60
N VAL A 12 2.48 -13.64 -10.86
CA VAL A 12 2.68 -15.06 -11.20
C VAL A 12 4.05 -15.59 -10.72
N ASP A 13 5.06 -14.73 -10.69
CA ASP A 13 6.41 -15.05 -10.20
C ASP A 13 6.53 -15.01 -8.66
N GLY A 14 5.43 -14.70 -7.95
CA GLY A 14 5.39 -14.60 -6.49
C GLY A 14 5.84 -13.25 -5.92
N SER A 15 6.27 -12.30 -6.75
CA SER A 15 6.60 -10.95 -6.30
C SER A 15 5.34 -10.19 -5.83
N PRO A 16 5.43 -9.31 -4.81
CA PRO A 16 4.29 -8.52 -4.35
C PRO A 16 3.71 -7.64 -5.47
N ASN A 17 2.38 -7.60 -5.57
CA ASN A 17 1.67 -6.70 -6.48
C ASN A 17 1.26 -5.42 -5.73
N VAL A 18 2.15 -4.43 -5.75
CA VAL A 18 2.06 -3.20 -4.96
C VAL A 18 1.92 -1.98 -5.86
N ILE A 19 1.12 -1.01 -5.42
CA ILE A 19 1.03 0.32 -6.02
C ILE A 19 1.54 1.34 -5.00
N TYR A 20 2.60 2.07 -5.36
CA TYR A 20 3.17 3.13 -4.52
C TYR A 20 2.36 4.42 -4.67
N CYS A 21 1.21 4.48 -3.98
CA CYS A 21 0.29 5.62 -4.10
C CYS A 21 0.93 6.97 -3.72
N GLN A 22 1.89 7.00 -2.78
CA GLN A 22 2.55 8.25 -2.40
C GLN A 22 3.38 8.81 -3.57
N ASP A 23 4.09 7.97 -4.31
CA ASP A 23 4.87 8.39 -5.47
C ASP A 23 3.97 8.99 -6.56
N LEU A 24 2.80 8.36 -6.81
CA LEU A 24 1.82 8.89 -7.76
C LEU A 24 1.26 10.24 -7.31
N MET A 25 0.97 10.41 -6.01
CA MET A 25 0.50 11.69 -5.49
C MET A 25 1.59 12.77 -5.58
N ASP A 26 2.84 12.42 -5.28
CA ASP A 26 3.99 13.31 -5.38
C ASP A 26 4.21 13.77 -6.83
N GLU A 27 4.01 12.89 -7.81
CA GLU A 27 4.07 13.21 -9.25
C GLU A 27 2.96 14.20 -9.66
N TRP A 28 1.72 13.98 -9.23
CA TRP A 28 0.57 14.74 -9.71
C TRP A 28 0.37 16.07 -8.99
N LEU A 29 0.62 16.11 -7.68
CA LEU A 29 0.27 17.24 -6.81
C LEU A 29 1.50 18.02 -6.33
N GLY A 30 2.69 17.50 -6.60
CA GLY A 30 3.93 17.96 -6.02
C GLY A 30 4.27 17.21 -4.74
N LYS A 31 5.58 17.13 -4.48
CA LYS A 31 6.13 16.35 -3.38
C LYS A 31 5.48 16.69 -2.03
N ASP A 32 5.01 15.66 -1.33
CA ASP A 32 4.42 15.73 0.02
C ASP A 32 3.19 16.66 0.13
N ALA A 33 2.59 17.07 -1.00
CA ALA A 33 1.37 17.89 -1.01
C ALA A 33 0.14 17.10 -0.51
N ALA A 34 0.18 15.78 -0.66
CA ALA A 34 -0.79 14.84 -0.08
C ALA A 34 -0.07 13.80 0.79
N ARG A 35 -0.80 13.23 1.75
CA ARG A 35 -0.29 12.20 2.67
C ARG A 35 -1.09 10.91 2.54
N VAL A 36 -0.46 9.85 2.06
CA VAL A 36 -1.04 8.51 2.00
C VAL A 36 -0.94 7.84 3.37
N ILE A 37 -2.03 7.20 3.81
CA ILE A 37 -2.12 6.46 5.08
C ILE A 37 -2.51 5.01 4.78
N LEU A 38 -1.79 4.05 5.38
CA LEU A 38 -2.03 2.61 5.25
C LEU A 38 -2.49 2.05 6.61
N PRO A 39 -3.80 1.88 6.85
CA PRO A 39 -4.34 1.60 8.18
C PRO A 39 -4.34 0.11 8.57
N ILE A 40 -3.72 -0.76 7.78
CA ILE A 40 -3.78 -2.22 8.00
C ILE A 40 -2.93 -2.65 9.20
N THR A 41 -1.85 -1.95 9.52
CA THR A 41 -1.11 -2.09 10.80
C THR A 41 -0.62 -0.73 11.30
N ASP A 42 0.15 -0.73 12.39
CA ASP A 42 0.74 0.48 12.96
C ASP A 42 1.63 1.23 11.95
N PRO A 43 1.65 2.58 11.97
CA PRO A 43 2.35 3.39 10.96
C PRO A 43 3.88 3.27 11.00
N TYR A 44 4.44 2.62 12.03
CA TYR A 44 5.87 2.37 12.17
C TYR A 44 6.31 1.03 11.57
N VAL A 45 5.35 0.21 11.13
CA VAL A 45 5.63 -0.99 10.34
C VAL A 45 5.67 -0.58 8.87
N VAL A 46 6.80 -0.88 8.20
CA VAL A 46 6.93 -0.60 6.77
C VAL A 46 6.01 -1.56 6.02
N HIS A 47 4.93 -1.01 5.48
CA HIS A 47 4.10 -1.69 4.51
C HIS A 47 4.78 -1.58 3.15
N HIS A 48 5.46 -2.65 2.77
CA HIS A 48 6.06 -2.80 1.45
C HIS A 48 5.01 -3.05 0.37
#